data_AF-A0A381TC52-F1
#
_entry.id   AF-A0A381TC52-F1
#
_cell.length_a   1.000
_cell.length_b   1.000
_cell.length_c   1.000
_cell.angle_alpha   90.00
_cell.angle_beta   90.00
_cell.angle_gamma   90.00
#
_symmetry.space_group_name_H-M   'P 1'
#
loop_
_entity.id
_entity.type
_entity.pdbx_description
1 polymer ?
#
loop_
_entity_poly.entity_id
_entity_poly.type
_entity_poly.pdbx_seq_one_letter_code
_entity_poly.pdbx_strand_id
1 'polypeptide(L)'
;MGCDECIHGINTLLHHLIGTHDLLKQWGAEEYVQDAGLFHSVYGTEYFQPNLNVTRDQVREIIGTEAERLVDLFCCCQSPRAFTITLMSSGKTKEDLLLIERANMEEIGESRMMTMEEAYGL
;
A
#
# COMPACT_ATOMS: atom_id res chain seq x y z
N MET A 1 12.47 -22.79 -19.10
CA MET A 1 12.08 -21.42 -19.51
C MET A 1 10.81 -21.11 -18.78
N GLY A 2 10.78 -20.04 -17.98
CA GLY A 2 9.66 -19.72 -17.10
C GLY A 2 9.97 -18.49 -16.25
N CYS A 3 10.46 -17.43 -16.88
CA CYS A 3 10.85 -16.19 -16.20
C CYS A 3 9.82 -15.06 -16.42
N ASP A 4 8.60 -15.40 -16.88
CA ASP A 4 7.66 -14.41 -17.40
C ASP A 4 6.48 -14.16 -16.43
N GLU A 5 6.20 -15.07 -15.50
CA GLU A 5 5.10 -14.93 -14.52
C GLU A 5 5.43 -13.92 -13.39
N CYS A 6 6.71 -13.80 -12.98
CA CYS A 6 7.08 -12.85 -11.92
C CYS A 6 7.09 -11.38 -12.38
N ILE A 7 7.33 -11.11 -13.66
CA ILE A 7 7.43 -9.74 -14.18
C ILE A 7 6.04 -9.08 -14.18
N HIS A 8 4.99 -9.83 -14.49
CA HIS A 8 3.62 -9.33 -14.46
C HIS A 8 3.17 -8.97 -13.03
N GLY A 9 3.49 -9.81 -12.04
CA GLY A 9 3.14 -9.55 -10.63
C GLY A 9 3.87 -8.37 -9.98
N ILE A 10 5.13 -8.11 -10.37
CA ILE A 10 5.91 -6.97 -9.87
C ILE A 10 5.43 -5.66 -10.51
N ASN A 11 5.12 -5.69 -11.81
CA ASN A 11 4.56 -4.53 -12.51
C ASN A 11 3.18 -4.16 -11.98
N THR A 12 2.32 -5.14 -11.66
CA THR A 12 1.00 -4.88 -11.07
C THR A 12 1.10 -4.40 -9.63
N LEU A 13 2.01 -4.95 -8.82
CA LEU A 13 2.21 -4.46 -7.46
C LEU A 13 2.74 -3.02 -7.43
N LEU A 14 3.76 -2.72 -8.24
CA LEU A 14 4.31 -1.36 -8.30
C LEU A 14 3.23 -0.37 -8.77
N HIS A 15 2.42 -0.75 -9.77
CA HIS A 15 1.30 0.06 -10.22
C HIS A 15 0.28 0.29 -9.10
N HIS A 16 -0.08 -0.75 -8.36
CA HIS A 16 -0.97 -0.67 -7.20
C HIS A 16 -0.45 0.29 -6.11
N LEU A 17 0.83 0.20 -5.77
CA LEU A 17 1.45 1.07 -4.77
C LEU A 17 1.46 2.54 -5.24
N ILE A 18 1.73 2.78 -6.52
CA ILE A 18 1.67 4.12 -7.13
C ILE A 18 0.23 4.63 -7.14
N GLY A 19 -0.75 3.81 -7.53
CA GLY A 19 -2.17 4.19 -7.54
C GLY A 19 -2.68 4.56 -6.15
N THR A 20 -2.28 3.80 -5.12
CA THR A 20 -2.59 4.11 -3.72
C THR A 20 -2.00 5.47 -3.30
N HIS A 21 -0.73 5.73 -3.63
CA HIS A 21 -0.08 7.02 -3.38
C HIS A 21 -0.81 8.18 -4.09
N ASP A 22 -1.15 8.00 -5.36
CA ASP A 22 -1.77 9.05 -6.18
C ASP A 22 -3.18 9.40 -5.70
N LEU A 23 -3.96 8.41 -5.22
CA LEU A 23 -5.25 8.65 -4.56
C LEU A 23 -5.09 9.48 -3.28
N LEU A 24 -4.13 9.12 -2.42
CA LEU A 24 -3.85 9.88 -1.19
C LEU A 24 -3.46 11.33 -1.50
N LYS A 25 -2.63 11.53 -2.53
CA LYS A 25 -2.25 12.84 -3.02
C LYS A 25 -3.44 13.62 -3.56
N GLN A 26 -4.30 12.98 -4.34
CA GLN A 26 -5.52 13.59 -4.89
C GLN A 26 -6.47 14.05 -3.77
N TRP A 27 -6.55 13.30 -2.67
CA TRP A 27 -7.37 13.64 -1.51
C TRP A 27 -6.75 14.73 -0.62
N GLY A 28 -5.54 15.20 -0.93
CA GLY A 28 -4.84 16.21 -0.15
C GLY A 28 -4.31 15.68 1.18
N ALA A 29 -4.00 14.39 1.27
CA ALA A 29 -3.34 13.81 2.45
C ALA A 29 -1.98 14.47 2.69
N GLU A 30 -1.48 14.41 3.93
CA GLU A 30 -0.13 14.89 4.23
C GLU A 30 0.94 14.04 3.53
N GLU A 31 2.09 14.64 3.20
CA GLU A 31 3.15 14.00 2.42
C GLU A 31 3.62 12.66 3.03
N TYR A 32 3.80 12.61 4.36
CA TYR A 32 4.17 11.37 5.04
C TYR A 32 3.10 10.27 4.96
N VAL A 33 1.82 10.62 4.76
CA VAL A 33 0.74 9.66 4.56
C VAL A 33 0.77 9.13 3.13
N GLN A 34 1.04 10.01 2.15
CA GLN A 34 1.23 9.62 0.75
C GLN A 34 2.40 8.63 0.61
N ASP A 35 3.55 8.96 1.20
CA ASP A 35 4.74 8.11 1.22
C ASP A 35 4.48 6.79 1.96
N ALA A 36 3.76 6.83 3.08
CA ALA A 36 3.35 5.63 3.78
C ALA A 36 2.46 4.73 2.91
N GLY A 37 1.56 5.32 2.10
CA GLY A 37 0.75 4.61 1.12
C GLY A 37 1.58 3.94 0.02
N LEU A 38 2.64 4.59 -0.47
CA LEU A 38 3.54 3.99 -1.46
C LEU A 38 4.33 2.79 -0.89
N PHE A 39 4.68 2.84 0.40
CA PHE A 39 5.49 1.83 1.08
C PHE A 39 4.69 0.85 1.94
N HIS A 40 3.35 0.89 1.91
CA HIS A 40 2.49 0.22 2.90
C HIS A 40 2.62 -1.32 2.95
N SER A 41 3.27 -1.93 1.95
CA SER A 41 3.53 -3.38 1.86
C SER A 41 5.03 -3.74 1.78
N VAL A 42 5.93 -2.80 2.11
CA VAL A 42 7.39 -2.97 1.93
C VAL A 42 8.00 -4.07 2.81
N TYR A 43 7.47 -4.27 4.01
CA TYR A 43 7.93 -5.33 4.93
C TYR A 43 7.31 -6.70 4.64
N GLY A 44 6.53 -6.77 3.57
CA GLY A 44 5.71 -7.92 3.24
C GLY A 44 4.43 -7.97 4.08
N THR A 45 3.44 -8.64 3.51
CA THR A 45 2.17 -8.97 4.16
C THR A 45 2.00 -10.48 4.19
N GLU A 46 0.96 -10.99 4.85
CA GLU A 46 0.60 -12.42 4.79
C GLU A 46 0.44 -12.95 3.35
N TYR A 47 0.20 -12.06 2.39
CA TYR A 47 -0.03 -12.39 0.98
C TYR A 47 1.17 -12.11 0.06
N PHE A 48 2.20 -11.40 0.52
CA PHE A 48 3.36 -11.03 -0.29
C PHE A 48 4.62 -10.91 0.58
N GLN A 49 5.60 -11.79 0.35
CA GLN A 49 6.93 -11.69 0.97
C GLN A 49 7.93 -11.30 -0.12
N PRO A 50 8.16 -10.00 -0.37
CA PRO A 50 9.26 -9.63 -1.21
C PRO A 50 10.54 -10.09 -0.51
N ASN A 51 11.50 -10.62 -1.26
CA ASN A 51 12.81 -11.05 -0.78
C ASN A 51 13.70 -9.83 -0.43
N LEU A 52 13.11 -8.83 0.21
CA LEU A 52 13.69 -7.56 0.59
C LEU A 52 14.23 -7.72 2.01
N ASN A 53 15.53 -7.95 2.14
CA ASN A 53 16.27 -7.74 3.40
C ASN A 53 16.34 -6.24 3.74
N VAL A 54 15.20 -5.56 3.74
CA VAL A 54 15.08 -4.13 4.01
C VAL A 54 14.84 -3.95 5.49
N THR A 55 15.72 -3.18 6.12
CA THR A 55 15.60 -2.82 7.53
C THR A 55 14.70 -1.61 7.69
N ARG A 56 14.08 -1.47 8.87
CA ARG A 56 13.25 -0.30 9.19
C ARG A 56 14.00 1.01 9.09
N ASP A 57 15.27 1.02 9.47
CA ASP A 57 16.09 2.23 9.42
C ASP A 57 16.37 2.67 7.98
N GLN A 58 16.58 1.74 7.05
CA GLN A 58 16.69 2.07 5.62
C GLN A 58 15.39 2.68 5.07
N VAL A 59 14.23 2.20 5.52
CA VAL A 59 12.93 2.80 5.12
C VAL A 59 12.79 4.20 5.70
N ARG A 60 13.11 4.40 6.99
CA ARG A 60 13.09 5.72 7.64
C ARG A 60 13.99 6.74 6.95
N GLU A 61 15.15 6.32 6.46
CA GLU A 61 16.06 7.19 5.71
C GLU A 61 15.45 7.68 4.38
N ILE A 62 14.51 6.93 3.80
CA ILE A 62 13.87 7.24 2.52
C ILE A 62 12.60 8.07 2.71
N ILE A 63 11.68 7.62 3.57
CA ILE A 63 10.33 8.23 3.72
C ILE A 63 10.15 9.01 5.03
N GLY A 64 11.17 9.05 5.88
CA GLY A 64 11.09 9.66 7.20
C GLY A 64 10.43 8.79 8.26
N THR A 65 10.60 9.21 9.51
CA THR A 65 10.16 8.45 10.69
C THR A 65 8.64 8.33 10.79
N GLU A 66 7.90 9.38 10.47
CA GLU A 66 6.44 9.40 10.60
C GLU A 66 5.77 8.49 9.57
N ALA A 67 6.22 8.53 8.31
CA ALA A 67 5.72 7.64 7.27
C ALA A 67 6.07 6.18 7.57
N GLU A 68 7.32 5.91 7.97
CA GLU A 68 7.74 4.55 8.32
C GLU A 68 6.94 3.98 9.49
N ARG A 69 6.60 4.80 10.49
CA ARG A 69 5.76 4.38 11.60
C ARG A 69 4.37 3.94 11.11
N LEU A 70 3.77 4.66 10.16
CA LEU A 70 2.49 4.26 9.57
C LEU A 70 2.63 2.94 8.79
N VAL A 71 3.70 2.78 8.00
CA VAL A 71 3.97 1.55 7.24
C VAL A 71 4.10 0.33 8.17
N ASP A 72 4.88 0.45 9.25
CA ASP A 72 5.08 -0.60 10.24
C ASP A 72 3.75 -1.02 10.90
N LEU A 73 2.95 -0.03 11.33
CA LEU A 73 1.63 -0.27 11.93
C LEU A 73 0.67 -0.92 10.92
N PHE A 74 0.66 -0.45 9.67
CA PHE A 74 -0.17 -1.00 8.62
C PHE A 74 0.20 -2.45 8.30
N CYS A 75 1.49 -2.76 8.17
CA CYS A 75 1.99 -4.12 7.95
C CYS A 75 1.67 -5.06 9.13
N CYS A 76 1.72 -4.56 10.37
CA CYS A 76 1.39 -5.35 11.56
C CYS A 76 -0.12 -5.60 11.74
N CYS A 77 -0.97 -4.84 11.05
CA CYS A 77 -2.42 -5.01 11.13
C CYS A 77 -2.87 -6.21 10.28
N GLN A 78 -3.15 -7.34 10.95
CA GLN A 78 -3.73 -8.51 10.29
C GLN A 78 -5.15 -8.25 9.80
N SER A 79 -5.55 -8.99 8.75
CA SER A 79 -6.90 -8.91 8.20
C SER A 79 -7.93 -9.46 9.19
N PRO A 80 -9.10 -8.80 9.39
CA PRO A 80 -9.58 -7.60 8.68
C PRO A 80 -8.94 -6.29 9.20
N ARG A 81 -8.16 -5.63 8.33
CA ARG A 81 -7.31 -4.47 8.64
C ARG A 81 -8.09 -3.29 9.23
N ALA A 82 -9.21 -2.92 8.60
CA ALA A 82 -10.05 -1.83 9.08
C ALA A 82 -10.54 -2.04 10.54
N PHE A 83 -10.85 -3.29 10.93
CA PHE A 83 -11.27 -3.61 12.29
C PHE A 83 -10.11 -3.45 13.28
N THR A 84 -8.93 -3.97 12.94
CA THR A 84 -7.71 -3.86 13.76
C THR A 84 -7.30 -2.39 13.94
N ILE A 85 -7.30 -1.59 12.87
CA ILE A 85 -7.00 -0.15 12.92
C ILE A 85 -8.03 0.58 13.81
N THR A 86 -9.30 0.17 13.77
CA THR A 86 -10.36 0.80 14.56
C THR A 86 -10.17 0.59 16.07
N LEU A 87 -9.56 -0.53 16.47
CA LEU A 87 -9.24 -0.87 17.86
C LEU A 87 -8.01 -0.14 18.42
N MET A 88 -7.20 0.49 17.55
CA MET A 88 -6.06 1.30 17.99
C MET A 88 -6.52 2.56 18.73
N SER A 89 -5.66 3.08 19.61
CA SER A 89 -5.93 4.33 20.34
C SER A 89 -6.32 5.46 19.38
N SER A 90 -7.40 6.17 19.70
CA SER A 90 -7.96 7.27 18.90
C SER A 90 -6.96 8.42 18.71
N GLY A 91 -6.82 8.92 17.49
CA GLY A 91 -6.00 10.08 17.17
C GLY A 91 -5.59 10.12 15.69
N LYS A 92 -4.76 11.09 15.34
CA LYS A 92 -4.29 11.35 13.97
C LYS A 92 -3.73 10.10 13.27
N THR A 93 -2.93 9.29 13.97
CA THR A 93 -2.38 8.03 13.45
C THR A 93 -3.46 7.06 12.97
N LYS A 94 -4.59 6.96 13.68
CA LYS A 94 -5.70 6.09 13.28
C LYS A 94 -6.38 6.62 12.02
N GLU A 95 -6.58 7.93 11.94
CA GLU A 95 -7.17 8.60 10.77
C GLU A 95 -6.29 8.38 9.52
N ASP A 96 -4.98 8.51 9.67
CA ASP A 96 -4.02 8.29 8.58
C ASP A 96 -4.00 6.84 8.12
N LEU A 97 -4.00 5.87 9.05
CA LEU A 97 -4.07 4.45 8.70
C LEU A 97 -5.38 4.07 7.99
N LEU A 98 -6.51 4.65 8.42
CA LEU A 98 -7.79 4.45 7.73
C LEU A 98 -7.80 5.09 6.34
N LEU A 99 -7.11 6.21 6.15
CA LEU A 99 -7.00 6.86 4.86
C LEU A 99 -6.17 6.01 3.89
N ILE A 100 -5.05 5.43 4.36
CA ILE A 100 -4.23 4.50 3.58
C ILE A 100 -5.05 3.24 3.22
N GLU A 101 -5.75 2.63 4.18
CA GLU A 101 -6.59 1.46 3.91
C GLU A 101 -7.71 1.77 2.90
N ARG A 102 -8.29 2.96 2.98
CA ARG A 102 -9.31 3.40 2.01
C ARG A 102 -8.72 3.52 0.59
N ALA A 103 -7.56 4.18 0.44
CA ALA A 103 -6.90 4.31 -0.85
C ALA A 103 -6.52 2.95 -1.44
N ASN A 104 -5.97 2.06 -0.60
CA ASN A 104 -5.65 0.68 -0.97
C ASN A 104 -6.88 -0.09 -1.50
N MET A 105 -8.02 0.03 -0.82
CA MET A 105 -9.26 -0.64 -1.24
C MET A 105 -9.88 -0.03 -2.51
N GLU A 106 -9.83 1.29 -2.67
CA GLU A 106 -10.32 1.97 -3.88
C GLU A 106 -9.45 1.61 -5.11
N GLU A 107 -8.12 1.61 -4.97
CA GLU A 107 -7.22 1.19 -6.05
C GLU A 107 -7.50 -0.27 -6.46
N ILE A 108 -7.61 -1.21 -5.50
CA ILE A 108 -7.89 -2.63 -5.81
C ILE A 108 -9.26 -2.77 -6.50
N GLY A 109 -10.22 -1.92 -6.13
CA GLY A 109 -11.53 -1.86 -6.77
C GLY A 109 -11.47 -1.38 -8.22
N GLU A 110 -10.69 -0.34 -8.50
CA GLU A 110 -10.46 0.18 -9.86
C GLU A 110 -9.68 -0.83 -10.72
N SER A 111 -8.60 -1.42 -10.19
CA SER A 111 -7.82 -2.47 -10.86
C SER A 111 -8.64 -3.73 -11.19
N ARG A 112 -9.76 -3.98 -10.48
CA ARG A 112 -10.69 -5.09 -10.79
C ARG A 112 -11.76 -4.74 -11.82
N MET A 113 -11.98 -3.46 -12.12
CA MET A 113 -12.86 -3.04 -13.22
C MET A 113 -12.04 -3.02 -14.51
N MET A 114 -11.83 -4.20 -15.11
CA MET A 114 -11.34 -4.29 -16.49
C MET A 114 -12.18 -3.39 -17.40
N THR A 115 -11.53 -2.54 -18.18
CA THR A 115 -12.19 -1.82 -19.26
C THR A 115 -12.67 -2.83 -20.30
N MET A 116 -13.76 -2.52 -21.01
CA MET A 116 -14.24 -3.40 -22.07
C MET A 116 -13.18 -3.60 -23.16
N GLU A 117 -12.30 -2.62 -23.40
CA GLU A 117 -11.16 -2.77 -24.31
C GLU A 117 -10.21 -3.92 -23.91
N GLU A 118 -9.87 -4.07 -22.63
CA GLU A 118 -8.98 -5.14 -22.16
C GLU A 118 -9.65 -6.51 -22.13
N ALA A 119 -10.96 -6.57 -21.82
CA ALA A 119 -11.72 -7.82 -21.82
C ALA A 119 -11.93 -8.40 -23.24
N TYR A 120 -11.98 -7.54 -24.27
CA TYR A 120 -12.19 -7.95 -25.66
C TYR A 120 -10.95 -7.86 -26.54
N GLY A 121 -9.82 -7.34 -26.04
CA GLY A 121 -8.55 -7.29 -26.76
C GLY A 121 -8.60 -6.47 -28.06
N LEU A 122 -9.31 -5.34 -28.05
CA LEU A 122 -9.43 -4.41 -29.18
C LEU A 122 -8.35 -3.31 -29.15
#